data_AF-A0A2A4XUB5-F1
#
_entry.id   AF-A0A2A4XUB5-F1
#
_cell.length_a   1.000
_cell.length_b   1.000
_cell.length_c   1.000
_cell.angle_alpha   90.00
_cell.angle_beta   90.00
_cell.angle_gamma   90.00
#
_symmetry.space_group_name_H-M   'P 1'
#
loop_
_entity.id
_entity.type
_entity.pdbx_description
1 polymer ?
#
loop_
_entity_poly.entity_id
_entity_poly.type
_entity_poly.pdbx_seq_one_letter_code
_entity_poly.pdbx_strand_id
1 'polypeptide(L)'
;MNKHELKTICDKAIKVIPKNTNGADKADLLVLFAVELGLTHLLVAEARPDKEWYFDLPEKAPELYQARNDKRERPHVFIQRVYKKWLGKGLAQHHVLHLDKPLYYAFHNWRRHNDMPNELDLPSKEQVNDRELADLDSDNLPYPSYSNALKNKIRLYNAARNRKNLQTK
;
A
#
# COMPACT_ATOMS: atom_id res chain seq x y z
N MET A 1 -19.36 26.28 -7.55
CA MET A 1 -18.22 27.15 -7.92
C MET A 1 -18.05 27.06 -9.43
N ASN A 2 -18.03 28.20 -10.13
CA ASN A 2 -17.92 28.20 -11.59
C ASN A 2 -16.45 27.94 -12.02
N LYS A 3 -16.25 27.56 -13.29
CA LYS A 3 -14.92 27.23 -13.86
C LYS A 3 -13.91 28.38 -13.72
N HIS A 4 -14.38 29.62 -13.76
CA HIS A 4 -13.56 30.83 -13.67
C HIS A 4 -13.08 31.12 -12.23
N GLU A 5 -13.94 30.89 -11.24
CA GLU A 5 -13.64 30.99 -9.81
C GLU A 5 -12.62 29.91 -9.41
N LEU A 6 -12.84 28.66 -9.85
CA LEU A 6 -11.91 27.54 -9.67
C LEU A 6 -10.52 27.86 -10.20
N LYS A 7 -10.44 28.33 -11.45
CA LYS A 7 -9.17 28.71 -12.08
C LYS A 7 -8.45 29.79 -11.27
N THR A 8 -9.19 30.78 -10.78
CA THR A 8 -8.63 31.90 -10.01
C THR A 8 -8.09 31.43 -8.66
N ILE A 9 -8.76 30.49 -7.99
CA ILE A 9 -8.30 29.89 -6.73
C ILE A 9 -7.05 29.05 -6.97
N CYS A 10 -7.03 28.21 -8.00
CA CYS A 10 -5.85 27.41 -8.36
C CYS A 10 -4.64 28.30 -8.71
N ASP A 11 -4.83 29.35 -9.51
CA ASP A 11 -3.77 30.29 -9.89
C ASP A 11 -3.21 31.04 -8.67
N LYS A 12 -4.06 31.35 -7.68
CA LYS A 12 -3.61 31.94 -6.41
C LYS A 12 -2.87 30.93 -5.54
N ALA A 13 -3.38 29.70 -5.42
CA ALA A 13 -2.73 28.64 -4.64
C ALA A 13 -1.34 28.31 -5.17
N ILE A 14 -1.18 28.19 -6.50
CA ILE A 14 0.10 27.92 -7.16
C ILE A 14 1.12 29.05 -6.89
N LYS A 15 0.68 30.31 -6.80
CA LYS A 15 1.55 31.46 -6.50
C LYS A 15 2.10 31.47 -5.07
N VAL A 16 1.43 30.78 -4.14
CA VAL A 16 1.87 30.66 -2.74
C VAL A 16 2.91 29.54 -2.58
N ILE A 17 2.98 28.61 -3.54
CA ILE A 17 3.98 27.54 -3.52
C ILE A 17 5.38 28.16 -3.76
N PRO A 18 6.37 27.89 -2.89
CA PRO A 18 7.71 28.42 -3.06
C PRO A 18 8.30 28.09 -4.44
N LYS A 19 8.99 29.06 -5.05
CA LYS A 19 9.51 28.89 -6.43
C LYS A 19 10.56 27.78 -6.54
N ASN A 20 11.29 27.52 -5.45
CA ASN A 20 12.29 26.46 -5.31
C ASN A 20 11.68 25.08 -5.05
N THR A 21 10.36 24.97 -4.88
CA THR A 21 9.67 23.69 -4.75
C THR A 21 9.79 22.92 -6.07
N ASN A 22 10.25 21.67 -5.96
CA ASN A 22 10.50 20.82 -7.13
C ASN A 22 9.16 20.47 -7.83
N GLY A 23 9.23 19.97 -9.06
CA GLY A 23 8.02 19.67 -9.85
C GLY A 23 7.11 18.60 -9.23
N ALA A 24 7.68 17.67 -8.46
CA ALA A 24 6.92 16.62 -7.77
C ALA A 24 6.15 17.20 -6.57
N ASP A 25 6.84 17.92 -5.68
CA ASP A 25 6.25 18.58 -4.52
C ASP A 25 5.08 19.52 -4.91
N LYS A 26 5.19 20.19 -6.07
CA LYS A 26 4.10 21.01 -6.65
C LYS A 26 2.88 20.17 -7.05
N ALA A 27 3.09 19.02 -7.67
CA ALA A 27 2.00 18.12 -8.04
C ALA A 27 1.26 17.59 -6.80
N ASP A 28 1.99 17.34 -5.72
CA ASP A 28 1.43 16.77 -4.48
C ASP A 28 0.56 17.76 -3.73
N LEU A 29 1.05 18.99 -3.65
CA LEU A 29 0.27 20.09 -3.09
C LEU A 29 -1.05 20.23 -3.85
N LEU A 30 -1.06 20.08 -5.17
CA LEU A 30 -2.27 20.16 -5.99
C LEU A 30 -3.20 18.96 -5.81
N VAL A 31 -2.67 17.74 -5.68
CA VAL A 31 -3.46 16.54 -5.38
C VAL A 31 -4.09 16.64 -3.99
N LEU A 32 -3.33 17.05 -2.97
CA LEU A 32 -3.83 17.29 -1.61
C LEU A 32 -4.92 18.37 -1.60
N PHE A 33 -4.70 19.48 -2.32
CA PHE A 33 -5.70 20.54 -2.45
C PHE A 33 -6.99 20.04 -3.09
N ALA A 34 -6.88 19.21 -4.14
CA ALA A 34 -8.04 18.62 -4.80
C ALA A 34 -8.77 17.61 -3.90
N VAL A 35 -8.08 16.90 -3.01
CA VAL A 35 -8.71 16.02 -2.02
C VAL A 35 -9.47 16.82 -0.97
N GLU A 36 -8.83 17.81 -0.35
CA GLU A 36 -9.44 18.64 0.70
C GLU A 36 -10.65 19.45 0.21
N LEU A 37 -10.62 19.90 -1.05
CA LEU A 37 -11.73 20.63 -1.65
C LEU A 37 -12.80 19.74 -2.30
N GLY A 38 -12.66 18.40 -2.24
CA GLY A 38 -13.60 17.48 -2.89
C GLY A 38 -13.57 17.54 -4.43
N LEU A 39 -12.47 18.01 -5.02
CA LEU A 39 -12.26 18.21 -6.45
C LEU A 39 -11.48 17.07 -7.13
N THR A 40 -11.46 15.88 -6.52
CA THR A 40 -10.70 14.72 -7.03
C THR A 40 -11.10 14.29 -8.44
N HIS A 41 -12.33 14.59 -8.88
CA HIS A 41 -12.81 14.35 -10.24
C HIS A 41 -12.07 15.17 -11.31
N LEU A 42 -11.43 16.29 -10.94
CA LEU A 42 -10.62 17.12 -11.82
C LEU A 42 -9.17 16.63 -11.95
N LEU A 43 -8.75 15.65 -11.15
CA LEU A 43 -7.45 15.02 -11.28
C LEU A 43 -7.46 14.02 -12.45
N VAL A 44 -6.32 13.92 -13.14
CA VAL A 44 -6.05 12.84 -14.10
C VAL A 44 -6.14 11.49 -13.38
N ALA A 45 -6.55 10.44 -14.09
CA ALA A 45 -6.89 9.15 -13.51
C ALA A 45 -5.76 8.58 -12.62
N GLU A 46 -4.51 8.78 -13.05
CA GLU A 46 -3.29 8.31 -12.39
C GLU A 46 -2.97 9.06 -11.08
N ALA A 47 -3.52 10.26 -10.92
CA ALA A 47 -3.34 11.14 -9.76
C ALA A 47 -4.52 11.08 -8.78
N ARG A 48 -5.61 10.39 -9.14
CA ARG A 48 -6.72 10.16 -8.21
C ARG A 48 -6.25 9.21 -7.11
N PRO A 49 -6.55 9.47 -5.83
CA PRO A 49 -6.29 8.49 -4.80
C PRO A 49 -7.09 7.21 -5.11
N ASP A 50 -6.40 6.07 -5.17
CA ASP A 50 -6.98 4.75 -5.47
C ASP A 50 -8.00 4.38 -4.39
N LYS A 51 -9.24 4.86 -4.54
CA LYS A 51 -10.29 4.73 -3.53
C LYS A 51 -10.99 3.36 -3.56
N GLU A 52 -10.73 2.55 -4.59
CA GLU A 52 -11.53 1.34 -4.90
C GLU A 52 -10.94 0.02 -4.38
N TRP A 53 -9.68 -0.02 -3.91
CA TRP A 53 -9.04 -1.27 -3.47
C TRP A 53 -8.59 -1.27 -2.00
N TYR A 54 -8.91 -0.24 -1.24
CA TYR A 54 -8.71 -0.24 0.21
C TYR A 54 -9.82 -1.04 0.88
N PHE A 55 -9.65 -2.37 0.97
CA PHE A 55 -10.28 -3.09 2.07
C PHE A 55 -9.66 -2.54 3.37
N ASP A 56 -10.49 -1.98 4.25
CA ASP A 56 -10.02 -1.50 5.55
C ASP A 56 -9.38 -2.66 6.32
N LEU A 57 -8.05 -2.69 6.27
CA LEU A 57 -7.25 -3.57 7.10
C LEU A 57 -7.52 -3.20 8.55
N PRO A 58 -7.53 -4.19 9.45
CA PRO A 58 -7.83 -3.91 10.84
C PRO A 58 -6.71 -3.02 11.39
N GLU A 59 -7.06 -1.90 12.03
CA GLU A 59 -6.08 -1.04 12.71
C GLU A 59 -5.52 -1.68 13.99
N LYS A 60 -6.27 -2.64 14.56
CA LYS A 60 -5.91 -3.39 15.76
C LYS A 60 -6.20 -4.87 15.54
N ALA A 61 -5.37 -5.73 16.12
CA ALA A 61 -5.59 -7.18 16.09
C ALA A 61 -6.98 -7.51 16.67
N PRO A 62 -7.85 -8.26 15.95
CA PRO A 62 -9.15 -8.68 16.47
C PRO A 62 -9.01 -9.58 17.71
N GLU A 63 -7.96 -10.41 17.72
CA GLU A 63 -7.56 -11.25 18.83
C GLU A 63 -6.03 -11.31 18.86
N LEU A 64 -5.44 -11.17 20.04
CA LEU A 64 -3.99 -11.32 20.22
C LEU A 64 -3.63 -12.79 20.41
N TYR A 65 -2.61 -13.26 19.70
CA TYR A 65 -2.12 -14.63 19.76
C TYR A 65 -1.64 -15.02 21.16
N GLN A 66 -1.09 -14.09 21.93
CA GLN A 66 -0.73 -14.38 23.33
C GLN A 66 -1.97 -14.60 24.21
N ALA A 67 -3.06 -13.90 23.90
CA ALA A 67 -4.34 -13.99 24.59
C ALA A 67 -5.23 -15.13 24.09
N ARG A 68 -4.77 -15.93 23.12
CA ARG A 68 -5.54 -17.07 22.58
C ARG A 68 -6.00 -18.01 23.69
N ASN A 69 -7.23 -18.49 23.55
CA ASN A 69 -7.86 -19.42 24.48
C ASN A 69 -7.14 -20.78 24.47
N ASP A 70 -6.86 -21.33 23.28
CA ASP A 70 -6.10 -22.57 23.15
C ASP A 70 -4.60 -22.29 22.96
N LYS A 71 -3.79 -22.56 24.00
CA LYS A 71 -2.33 -22.38 23.94
C LYS A 71 -1.64 -23.32 22.96
N ARG A 72 -2.28 -24.42 22.55
CA ARG A 72 -1.75 -25.38 21.56
C ARG A 72 -2.12 -25.02 20.12
N GLU A 73 -2.98 -24.03 19.92
CA GLU A 73 -3.36 -23.56 18.58
C GLU A 73 -2.11 -23.14 17.81
N ARG A 74 -1.97 -23.67 16.58
CA ARG A 74 -0.84 -23.36 15.70
C ARG A 74 -1.05 -21.98 15.06
N PRO A 75 0.04 -21.26 14.75
CA PRO A 75 -0.07 -19.87 14.27
C PRO A 75 -0.81 -19.75 12.93
N HIS A 76 -0.68 -20.72 12.01
CA HIS A 76 -1.42 -20.69 10.74
C HIS A 76 -2.94 -20.88 10.93
N VAL A 77 -3.34 -21.77 11.86
CA VAL A 77 -4.75 -21.99 12.21
C VAL A 77 -5.33 -20.74 12.86
N PHE A 78 -4.58 -20.13 13.77
CA PHE A 78 -4.96 -18.86 14.39
C PHE A 78 -5.17 -17.77 13.34
N ILE A 79 -4.23 -17.62 12.40
CA ILE A 79 -4.36 -16.62 11.33
C ILE A 79 -5.59 -16.91 10.46
N GLN A 80 -5.80 -18.17 10.07
CA GLN A 80 -6.94 -18.56 9.25
C GLN A 80 -8.28 -18.31 9.95
N ARG A 81 -8.35 -18.47 11.28
CA ARG A 81 -9.55 -18.22 12.08
C ARG A 81 -9.80 -16.73 12.30
N VAL A 82 -8.79 -16.01 12.80
CA VAL A 82 -8.91 -14.62 13.25
C VAL A 82 -8.91 -13.65 12.08
N TYR A 83 -8.04 -13.89 11.09
CA TYR A 83 -7.85 -12.97 9.98
C TYR A 83 -8.54 -13.41 8.68
N LYS A 84 -9.40 -14.44 8.73
CA LYS A 84 -10.12 -15.01 7.57
C LYS A 84 -10.69 -13.96 6.61
N LYS A 85 -11.29 -12.90 7.17
CA LYS A 85 -11.98 -11.86 6.42
C LYS A 85 -11.04 -11.06 5.50
N TRP A 86 -9.76 -10.96 5.85
CA TRP A 86 -8.76 -10.14 5.17
C TRP A 86 -7.71 -10.95 4.38
N LEU A 87 -7.66 -12.28 4.56
CA LEU A 87 -6.84 -13.16 3.73
C LEU A 87 -7.27 -13.06 2.25
N GLY A 88 -6.29 -12.95 1.35
CA GLY A 88 -6.54 -12.73 -0.09
C GLY A 88 -7.05 -11.34 -0.47
N LYS A 89 -7.20 -10.42 0.48
CA LYS A 89 -7.72 -9.05 0.26
C LYS A 89 -6.71 -7.96 0.63
N GLY A 90 -5.43 -8.27 0.53
CA GLY A 90 -4.33 -7.34 0.84
C GLY A 90 -3.71 -7.51 2.23
N LEU A 91 -4.20 -8.43 3.08
CA LEU A 91 -3.48 -8.79 4.29
C LEU A 91 -2.17 -9.50 3.92
N ALA A 92 -1.06 -9.07 4.53
CA ALA A 92 0.27 -9.57 4.24
C ALA A 92 1.03 -9.76 5.56
N GLN A 93 2.14 -10.49 5.52
CA GLN A 93 2.90 -10.82 6.74
C GLN A 93 3.38 -9.59 7.51
N HIS A 94 3.71 -8.49 6.82
CA HIS A 94 4.12 -7.24 7.47
C HIS A 94 2.97 -6.54 8.21
N HIS A 95 1.73 -6.70 7.77
CA HIS A 95 0.56 -6.22 8.51
C HIS A 95 0.42 -6.99 9.82
N VAL A 96 0.58 -8.32 9.78
CA VAL A 96 0.58 -9.16 11.00
C VAL A 96 1.69 -8.75 11.96
N LEU A 97 2.89 -8.39 11.47
CA LEU A 97 3.96 -7.87 12.31
C LEU A 97 3.56 -6.61 13.10
N HIS A 98 2.79 -5.70 12.47
CA HIS A 98 2.31 -4.47 13.12
C HIS A 98 1.15 -4.72 14.07
N LEU A 99 0.26 -5.66 13.73
CA LEU A 99 -0.93 -5.97 14.53
C LEU A 99 -0.61 -6.86 15.74
N ASP A 100 0.23 -7.87 15.53
CA ASP A 100 0.57 -8.89 16.51
C ASP A 100 1.98 -9.44 16.25
N LYS A 101 2.96 -8.76 16.83
CA LYS A 101 4.38 -9.13 16.74
C LYS A 101 4.66 -10.56 17.27
N PRO A 102 4.10 -11.00 18.42
CA PRO A 102 4.19 -12.40 18.86
C PRO A 102 3.70 -13.42 17.83
N LEU A 103 2.53 -13.17 17.22
CA LEU A 103 1.99 -14.04 16.17
C LEU A 103 2.93 -14.13 14.97
N TYR A 104 3.45 -12.99 14.53
CA TYR A 104 4.38 -12.93 13.40
C TYR A 104 5.61 -13.84 13.62
N TYR A 105 6.25 -13.77 14.79
CA TYR A 105 7.42 -14.60 15.08
C TYR A 105 7.06 -16.09 15.20
N ALA A 106 5.94 -16.41 15.85
CA ALA A 106 5.45 -17.78 15.94
C ALA A 106 5.21 -18.37 14.54
N PHE A 107 4.55 -17.61 13.67
CA PHE A 107 4.28 -17.98 12.30
C PHE A 107 5.57 -18.15 11.47
N HIS A 108 6.52 -17.22 11.60
CA HIS A 108 7.79 -17.29 10.89
C HIS A 108 8.62 -18.51 11.31
N ASN A 109 8.65 -18.84 12.60
CA ASN A 109 9.32 -20.05 13.10
C ASN A 109 8.63 -21.33 12.64
N TRP A 110 7.29 -21.32 12.60
CA TRP A 110 6.51 -22.44 12.08
C TRP A 110 6.81 -22.68 10.59
N ARG A 111 6.90 -21.63 9.77
CA ARG A 111 7.25 -21.70 8.34
C ARG A 111 8.65 -22.24 8.04
N ARG A 112 9.57 -22.23 9.00
CA ARG A 112 10.91 -22.83 8.80
C ARG A 112 10.86 -24.36 8.70
N HIS A 113 9.80 -24.97 9.20
CA HIS A 113 9.68 -26.43 9.31
C HIS A 113 8.40 -26.96 8.63
N ASN A 114 7.58 -26.09 8.04
CA ASN A 114 6.29 -26.44 7.46
C ASN A 114 6.04 -25.57 6.23
N ASP A 115 5.43 -26.17 5.20
CA ASP A 115 5.01 -25.45 4.01
C ASP A 115 3.79 -24.55 4.28
N MET A 116 3.65 -23.50 3.47
CA MET A 116 2.49 -22.62 3.53
C MET A 116 1.24 -23.39 3.08
N PRO A 117 0.15 -23.44 3.88
CA PRO A 117 -1.11 -24.03 3.43
C PRO A 117 -1.67 -23.22 2.25
N ASN A 118 -2.17 -23.90 1.22
CA ASN A 118 -2.74 -23.25 0.03
C ASN A 118 -3.90 -22.30 0.35
N GLU A 119 -4.64 -22.58 1.43
CA GLU A 119 -5.77 -21.78 1.90
C GLU A 119 -5.36 -20.48 2.61
N LEU A 120 -4.06 -20.34 2.94
CA LEU A 120 -3.51 -19.21 3.67
C LEU A 120 -2.80 -18.25 2.71
N ASP A 121 -3.58 -17.41 2.01
CA ASP A 121 -3.00 -16.33 1.19
C ASP A 121 -2.51 -15.18 2.06
N LEU A 122 -1.30 -15.38 2.60
CA LEU A 122 -0.56 -14.42 3.42
C LEU A 122 0.83 -14.16 2.80
N PRO A 123 0.88 -13.38 1.72
CA PRO A 123 2.13 -13.13 1.00
C PRO A 123 3.13 -12.34 1.83
N SER A 124 4.42 -12.55 1.54
CA SER A 124 5.50 -11.69 2.03
C SER A 124 5.42 -10.30 1.36
N LYS A 125 6.12 -9.31 1.91
CA LYS A 125 6.19 -7.98 1.30
C LYS A 125 6.77 -8.01 -0.12
N GLU A 126 7.73 -8.90 -0.35
CA GLU A 126 8.33 -9.11 -1.67
C GLU A 126 7.34 -9.74 -2.66
N GLN A 127 6.63 -10.79 -2.23
CA GLN A 127 5.60 -11.43 -3.06
C GLN A 127 4.44 -10.48 -3.40
N VAL A 128 4.08 -9.58 -2.48
CA VAL A 128 3.13 -8.50 -2.76
C VAL A 128 3.66 -7.57 -3.85
N ASN A 129 4.94 -7.16 -3.77
CA ASN A 129 5.55 -6.34 -4.83
C ASN A 129 5.52 -7.06 -6.18
N ASP A 130 5.79 -8.36 -6.19
CA ASP A 130 5.86 -9.15 -7.42
C ASP A 130 4.50 -9.30 -8.08
N ARG A 131 3.44 -9.51 -7.28
CA ARG A 131 2.06 -9.50 -7.77
C ARG A 131 1.70 -8.13 -8.36
N GLU A 132 1.96 -7.06 -7.61
CA GLU A 132 1.70 -5.69 -8.06
C GLU A 132 2.50 -5.31 -9.32
N LEU A 133 3.73 -5.81 -9.48
CA LEU A 133 4.56 -5.60 -10.68
C LEU A 133 4.07 -6.41 -11.88
N ALA A 134 3.56 -7.63 -11.67
CA ALA A 134 3.04 -8.47 -12.74
C ALA A 134 1.77 -7.89 -13.38
N ASP A 135 0.98 -7.16 -12.59
CA ASP A 135 -0.23 -6.46 -13.06
C ASP A 135 0.08 -5.15 -13.81
N LEU A 136 1.33 -4.65 -13.75
CA LEU A 136 1.76 -3.41 -14.41
C LEU A 136 2.48 -3.74 -15.73
N ASP A 137 2.00 -3.15 -16.82
CA ASP A 137 2.63 -3.28 -18.14
C ASP A 137 4.02 -2.63 -18.13
N SER A 138 5.08 -3.39 -18.42
CA SER A 138 6.47 -3.00 -18.17
C SER A 138 6.91 -1.76 -18.95
N ASP A 139 6.23 -1.48 -20.05
CA ASP A 139 6.53 -0.39 -20.98
C ASP A 139 5.87 0.93 -20.59
N ASN A 140 4.97 0.93 -19.60
CA ASN A 140 4.16 2.10 -19.23
C ASN A 140 4.13 2.31 -17.71
N LEU A 141 5.32 2.34 -17.09
CA LEU A 141 5.46 2.65 -15.67
C LEU A 141 5.09 4.13 -15.42
N PRO A 142 4.01 4.42 -14.67
CA PRO A 142 3.57 5.79 -14.44
C PRO A 142 4.62 6.58 -13.65
N TYR A 143 4.82 7.85 -14.03
CA TYR A 143 5.73 8.75 -13.31
C TYR A 143 5.16 9.03 -11.89
N PRO A 144 5.98 8.90 -10.84
CA PRO A 144 5.51 8.94 -9.45
C PRO A 144 5.00 10.35 -9.04
N SER A 145 3.74 10.45 -8.56
CA SER A 145 3.21 11.60 -7.79
C SER A 145 2.88 11.20 -6.33
N TYR A 146 3.15 12.09 -5.37
CA TYR A 146 3.29 11.87 -3.92
C TYR A 146 1.95 12.11 -3.21
N SER A 147 1.09 11.09 -3.23
CA SER A 147 0.08 10.85 -2.19
C SER A 147 0.36 9.47 -1.53
N ASN A 148 -0.37 9.01 -0.51
CA ASN A 148 -0.06 7.73 0.18
C ASN A 148 0.05 6.50 -0.75
N ALA A 149 -0.57 6.55 -1.93
CA ALA A 149 -0.38 5.58 -3.02
C ALA A 149 1.09 5.51 -3.54
N LEU A 150 1.88 6.55 -3.30
CA LEU A 150 3.29 6.66 -3.70
C LEU A 150 4.25 5.86 -2.85
N LYS A 151 3.98 5.58 -1.56
CA LYS A 151 4.84 4.65 -0.81
C LYS A 151 4.92 3.30 -1.51
N ASN A 152 3.79 2.85 -2.07
CA ASN A 152 3.74 1.65 -2.89
C ASN A 152 4.37 1.88 -4.27
N LYS A 153 4.01 2.94 -5.01
CA LYS A 153 4.57 3.20 -6.35
C LYS A 153 6.10 3.46 -6.35
N ILE A 154 6.66 4.20 -5.39
CA ILE A 154 8.12 4.36 -5.18
C ILE A 154 8.77 3.02 -4.80
N ARG A 155 8.14 2.24 -3.91
CA ARG A 155 8.63 0.92 -3.52
C ARG A 155 8.77 0.01 -4.76
N LEU A 156 7.74 -0.02 -5.61
CA LEU A 156 7.73 -0.81 -6.85
C LEU A 156 8.78 -0.31 -7.84
N TYR A 157 8.88 1.00 -8.07
CA TYR A 157 9.88 1.61 -8.94
C TYR A 157 11.33 1.26 -8.52
N ASN A 158 11.64 1.40 -7.23
CA ASN A 158 12.97 1.07 -6.70
C ASN A 158 13.28 -0.44 -6.80
N ALA A 159 12.28 -1.31 -6.58
CA ALA A 159 12.43 -2.75 -6.74
C ALA A 159 12.74 -3.13 -8.20
N ALA A 160 11.98 -2.57 -9.16
CA ALA A 160 12.19 -2.79 -10.59
C ALA A 160 13.58 -2.31 -11.06
N ARG A 161 13.99 -1.11 -10.65
CA ARG A 161 15.31 -0.54 -10.97
C ARG A 161 16.47 -1.41 -10.46
N ASN A 162 16.37 -1.93 -9.23
CA ASN A 162 17.42 -2.79 -8.66
C ASN A 162 17.55 -4.12 -9.39
N ARG A 163 16.42 -4.72 -9.84
CA ARG A 163 16.44 -5.96 -10.64
C ARG A 163 17.10 -5.76 -12.00
N LYS A 164 16.79 -4.67 -12.69
CA LYS A 164 17.41 -4.34 -13.99
C LYS A 164 18.94 -4.25 -13.87
N ASN A 165 19.44 -3.64 -12.80
CA ASN A 165 20.87 -3.52 -12.52
C ASN A 165 21.56 -4.86 -12.15
N LEU A 166 20.80 -5.84 -11.66
CA LEU A 166 21.32 -7.19 -11.38
C LEU A 166 21.38 -8.06 -12.65
N GLN A 167 20.44 -7.88 -13.58
CA GLN A 167 20.43 -8.61 -14.86
C GLN A 167 21.44 -8.08 -15.89
N THR A 168 22.02 -6.89 -15.64
CA THR A 168 23.05 -6.28 -16.50
C THR A 168 24.49 -6.56 -16.02
N LYS A 169 24.66 -7.37 -14.97
CA LYS A 169 25.96 -7.90 -14.52
C LYS A 169 26.06 -9.37 -14.87
#